data_AF-A0A8E1USV0-F1
#
_entry.id   AF-A0A8E1USV0-F1
#
_cell.length_a   1.000
_cell.length_b   1.000
_cell.length_c   1.000
_cell.angle_alpha   90.00
_cell.angle_beta   90.00
_cell.angle_gamma   90.00
#
_symmetry.space_group_name_H-M   'P 1'
#
loop_
_entity.id
_entity.type
_entity.pdbx_description
1 polymer ?
#
loop_
_entity_poly.entity_id
_entity_poly.type
_entity_poly.pdbx_seq_one_letter_code
_entity_poly.pdbx_strand_id
1 'polypeptide(L)' 'MAKRRSKTVEQQCRYYEVGNIFEYMVETYLNGNMSVFRGLYHELNKNARKDFIDFLLSEVEPIYWREILKHTI' A
#
# COMPACT_ATOMS: atom_id res chain seq x y z
N MET A 1 8.07 4.48 -20.52
CA MET A 1 7.13 5.10 -19.56
C MET A 1 7.93 5.52 -18.32
N ALA A 2 7.67 6.71 -17.78
CA ALA A 2 8.33 7.14 -16.54
C ALA A 2 7.85 6.27 -15.36
N LYS A 3 8.78 5.86 -14.49
CA LYS A 3 8.45 5.04 -13.30
C LYS A 3 7.58 5.88 -12.35
N ARG A 4 6.34 5.43 -12.09
CA ARG A 4 5.38 6.11 -11.23
C ARG A 4 5.90 6.12 -9.80
N ARG A 5 6.02 7.30 -9.18
CA ARG A 5 6.52 7.49 -7.81
C ARG A 5 5.90 8.74 -7.18
N SER A 6 6.06 8.85 -5.86
CA SER A 6 5.69 10.02 -5.06
C SER A 6 4.22 10.43 -5.19
N LYS A 7 3.31 9.45 -5.09
CA LYS A 7 1.86 9.66 -5.19
C LYS A 7 1.21 9.82 -3.83
N THR A 8 0.25 10.74 -3.76
CA THR A 8 -0.66 10.86 -2.61
C THR A 8 -1.67 9.72 -2.63
N VAL A 9 -2.35 9.50 -1.50
CA VAL A 9 -3.48 8.56 -1.39
C VAL A 9 -4.53 8.83 -2.47
N GLU A 10 -4.97 10.08 -2.60
CA GLU A 10 -6.01 10.47 -3.56
C GLU A 10 -5.61 10.23 -5.02
N GLN A 11 -4.34 10.47 -5.36
CA GLN A 11 -3.79 10.18 -6.70
C GLN A 11 -3.71 8.68 -7.00
N GLN A 12 -3.54 7.86 -5.96
CA GLN A 12 -3.55 6.41 -6.08
C GLN A 12 -4.97 5.90 -6.25
N CYS A 13 -5.90 6.30 -5.38
CA CYS A 13 -7.32 5.96 -5.47
C CYS A 13 -7.89 6.27 -6.86
N ARG A 14 -7.61 7.46 -7.41
CA ARG A 14 -8.06 7.83 -8.76
C ARG A 14 -7.45 6.97 -9.87
N TYR A 15 -6.20 6.53 -9.72
CA TYR A 15 -5.51 5.78 -10.77
C TYR A 15 -5.89 4.29 -10.77
N TYR A 16 -6.06 3.70 -9.59
CA TYR A 16 -6.48 2.31 -9.42
C TYR A 16 -8.01 2.15 -9.36
N GLU A 17 -8.76 3.26 -9.40
CA GLU A 17 -10.22 3.30 -9.36
C GLU A 17 -10.80 2.62 -8.10
N VAL A 18 -10.15 2.88 -6.96
CA VAL A 18 -10.53 2.31 -5.65
C VAL A 18 -10.93 3.42 -4.66
N GLY A 19 -11.83 3.08 -3.73
CA GLY A 19 -12.24 3.99 -2.65
C GLY A 19 -11.15 4.18 -1.59
N ASN A 20 -10.45 3.10 -1.24
CA ASN A 20 -9.36 3.11 -0.27
C ASN A 20 -8.15 2.34 -0.82
N ILE A 21 -7.06 3.05 -1.10
CA ILE A 21 -5.85 2.42 -1.62
C ILE A 21 -5.19 1.48 -0.60
N PHE A 22 -5.34 1.73 0.70
CA PHE A 22 -4.68 0.90 1.72
C PHE A 22 -5.36 -0.45 1.87
N GLU A 23 -6.70 -0.51 1.84
CA GLU A 23 -7.45 -1.76 1.74
C GLU A 23 -7.00 -2.55 0.50
N TYR A 24 -6.97 -1.89 -0.66
CA TYR A 24 -6.52 -2.51 -1.89
C TYR A 24 -5.08 -3.06 -1.80
N MET A 25 -4.16 -2.34 -1.14
CA MET A 25 -2.80 -2.82 -0.90
C MET A 25 -2.77 -4.07 -0.01
N VAL A 26 -3.54 -4.09 1.09
CA VAL A 26 -3.61 -5.23 2.00
C VAL A 26 -4.24 -6.44 1.31
N GLU A 27 -5.35 -6.26 0.61
CA GLU A 27 -5.99 -7.33 -0.18
C GLU A 27 -5.04 -7.88 -1.25
N THR A 28 -4.30 -7.00 -1.94
CA THR A 28 -3.28 -7.40 -2.92
C THR A 28 -2.21 -8.28 -2.27
N TYR A 29 -1.77 -7.93 -1.06
CA TYR A 29 -0.82 -8.74 -0.30
C TYR A 29 -1.43 -10.09 0.10
N LEU A 30 -2.64 -10.11 0.67
CA LEU A 30 -3.32 -11.33 1.12
C LEU A 30 -3.62 -12.29 -0.03
N ASN A 31 -3.89 -11.77 -1.22
CA ASN A 31 -4.05 -12.55 -2.45
C ASN A 31 -2.74 -13.12 -3.02
N GLY A 32 -1.60 -12.89 -2.35
CA GLY A 32 -0.29 -13.40 -2.77
C GLY A 32 0.39 -12.58 -3.86
N ASN A 33 -0.18 -11.43 -4.28
CA ASN A 33 0.33 -10.62 -5.38
C ASN A 33 1.48 -9.68 -4.93
N MET A 34 2.57 -10.28 -4.45
CA MET A 34 3.69 -9.57 -3.80
C MET A 34 4.37 -8.53 -4.68
N SER A 35 4.48 -8.79 -5.99
CA SER A 35 5.08 -7.84 -6.94
C SER A 35 4.24 -6.56 -7.06
N VAL A 36 2.92 -6.72 -7.14
CA VAL A 36 1.95 -5.61 -7.22
C VAL A 36 1.96 -4.82 -5.92
N PHE A 37 1.89 -5.49 -4.77
CA PHE A 37 1.96 -4.85 -3.46
C PHE A 37 3.22 -3.98 -3.32
N ARG A 38 4.39 -4.53 -3.67
CA ARG A 38 5.64 -3.77 -3.63
C ARG A 38 5.59 -2.58 -4.59
N GLY A 39 5.03 -2.76 -5.78
CA GLY A 39 4.80 -1.67 -6.74
C GLY A 39 3.99 -0.53 -6.10
N LEU A 40 2.81 -0.84 -5.55
CA LEU A 40 1.93 0.11 -4.89
C LEU A 40 2.67 0.89 -3.78
N TYR A 41 3.34 0.18 -2.87
CA TYR A 41 4.08 0.83 -1.78
C TYR A 41 5.20 1.76 -2.28
N HIS A 42 5.91 1.37 -3.35
CA HIS A 42 6.97 2.19 -3.93
C HIS A 42 6.46 3.41 -4.68
N GLU A 43 5.22 3.38 -5.17
CA GLU A 43 4.57 4.52 -5.79
C GLU A 43 4.19 5.60 -4.79
N LEU A 44 3.91 5.24 -3.53
CA LEU A 44 3.53 6.18 -2.47
C LEU A 44 4.62 7.21 -2.19
N ASN A 45 4.20 8.44 -1.91
CA ASN A 45 5.07 9.46 -1.34
C ASN A 45 5.34 9.19 0.15
N LYS A 46 6.27 9.96 0.74
CA LYS A 46 6.70 9.77 2.13
C LYS A 46 5.55 9.86 3.15
N ASN A 47 4.58 10.74 2.94
CA ASN A 47 3.45 10.89 3.86
C ASN A 47 2.48 9.73 3.71
N ALA A 48 2.09 9.40 2.48
CA ALA A 48 1.20 8.27 2.21
C ALA A 48 1.77 6.93 2.69
N ARG A 49 3.11 6.77 2.71
CA ARG A 49 3.75 5.59 3.34
C ARG A 49 3.54 5.56 4.85
N LYS A 50 3.67 6.70 5.54
CA LYS A 50 3.38 6.76 6.99
C LYS A 50 1.91 6.46 7.25
N ASP A 51 1.02 7.09 6.49
CA ASP A 51 -0.41 6.86 6.58
C ASP A 51 -0.77 5.38 6.36
N PHE A 52 -0.09 4.70 5.43
CA PHE A 52 -0.26 3.25 5.23
C PHE A 52 0.19 2.43 6.45
N ILE A 53 1.30 2.80 7.09
CA ILE A 53 1.79 2.11 8.29
C ILE A 53 0.83 2.33 9.46
N ASP A 54 0.32 3.56 9.63
CA ASP A 54 -0.67 3.87 10.66
C ASP A 54 -1.96 3.06 10.43
N PHE A 55 -2.47 3.03 9.20
CA PHE A 55 -3.61 2.20 8.79
C PHE A 55 -3.36 0.70 9.05
N LEU A 56 -2.18 0.20 8.69
CA LEU A 56 -1.82 -1.20 8.91
C LEU A 56 -1.92 -1.57 10.39
N LEU A 57 -1.44 -0.70 11.28
CA LEU A 57 -1.41 -0.96 12.72
C LEU A 57 -2.75 -0.66 13.43
N SER A 58 -3.70 0.02 12.77
CA SER A 58 -5.02 0.31 13.35
C SER A 58 -6.13 -0.58 12.80
N GLU A 59 -6.14 -0.86 11.50
CA GLU A 59 -7.28 -1.51 10.82
C GLU A 59 -7.04 -2.96 10.41
N VAL A 60 -5.78 -3.41 10.30
CA VAL A 60 -5.46 -4.77 9.83
C VAL A 60 -5.21 -5.70 11.00
N GLU A 61 -5.59 -6.97 10.86
CA GLU A 61 -5.35 -7.97 11.91
C GLU A 61 -3.85 -8.10 12.24
N PRO A 62 -3.46 -8.12 13.54
CA PRO A 62 -2.06 -8.12 13.97
C PRO A 62 -1.19 -9.26 13.43
N ILE A 63 -1.81 -10.39 13.08
CA ILE A 63 -1.11 -11.55 12.52
C ILE A 63 -0.37 -11.22 11.20
N TYR A 64 -0.85 -10.23 10.44
CA TYR A 64 -0.29 -9.87 9.14
C TYR A 64 0.76 -8.77 9.21
N TRP A 65 0.82 -7.99 10.30
CA TRP A 65 1.65 -6.77 10.38
C TRP A 65 3.10 -7.04 10.04
N ARG A 66 3.71 -8.03 10.72
CA ARG A 66 5.14 -8.32 10.57
C ARG A 66 5.49 -8.71 9.14
N GLU A 67 4.67 -9.54 8.52
CA GLU A 67 4.94 -10.05 7.17
C GLU A 67 4.67 -8.99 6.10
N ILE A 68 3.65 -8.14 6.27
CA ILE A 68 3.42 -6.98 5.40
C ILE A 68 4.59 -6.00 5.50
N LEU A 69 5.01 -5.62 6.72
CA LEU A 69 6.11 -4.68 6.94
C LEU A 69 7.43 -5.13 6.32
N LYS A 70 7.77 -6.43 6.39
CA LYS A 70 8.98 -6.98 5.72
C LYS A 70 9.00 -6.74 4.21
N HIS A 71 7.83 -6.64 3.58
CA HIS A 71 7.70 -6.41 2.15
C HIS A 71 7.64 -4.91 1.78
N THR A 72 7.74 -4.01 2.76
CA THR A 72 7.80 -2.56 2.57
C THR A 72 9.22 -1.97 2.63
N ILE A 73 10.23 -2.80 2.92
CA ILE A 73 11.65 -2.42 3.04
C ILE A 73 12.34 -2.49 1.67
#